data_AF-A0A7X1HBQ6-F1
#
_entry.id   AF-A0A7X1HBQ6-F1
#
_cell.length_a   1.000
_cell.length_b   1.000
_cell.length_c   1.000
_cell.angle_alpha   90.00
_cell.angle_beta   90.00
_cell.angle_gamma   90.00
#
_symmetry.space_group_name_H-M   'P 1'
#
loop_
_entity.id
_entity.type
_entity.pdbx_description
1 polymer ?
#
loop_
_entity_poly.entity_id
_entity_poly.type
_entity_poly.pdbx_seq_one_letter_code
_entity_poly.pdbx_strand_id
1 'polypeptide(L)'
;MTALKKRAQALENQFARQAEVEFKAKVRGSKMIGRWAAYTMGLDDVEAYARTVAAKQVVEPHRLLEQLRKDFGQAGVTVSEADIDSRMHAFIEQATEEIYAGR
;
A
#
# COMPACT_ATOMS: atom_id res chain seq x y z
N MET A 1 -23.50 25.85 -21.30
CA MET A 1 -22.25 25.06 -21.23
C MET A 1 -22.05 24.27 -22.52
N THR A 2 -20.87 24.31 -23.14
CA THR A 2 -20.57 23.57 -24.38
C THR A 2 -20.22 22.10 -24.09
N ALA A 3 -20.44 21.21 -25.06
CA ALA A 3 -20.15 19.78 -24.92
C ALA A 3 -18.67 19.50 -24.60
N LEU A 4 -17.74 20.29 -25.15
CA LEU A 4 -16.31 20.20 -24.85
C LEU A 4 -16.00 20.50 -23.38
N LYS A 5 -16.61 21.55 -22.79
CA LYS A 5 -16.43 21.88 -21.37
C LYS A 5 -16.92 20.77 -20.44
N LYS A 6 -18.03 20.11 -20.77
CA LYS A 6 -18.56 18.97 -19.99
C LYS A 6 -17.60 17.77 -20.03
N ARG A 7 -16.97 17.49 -21.18
CA ARG A 7 -15.98 16.41 -21.30
C ARG A 7 -14.71 16.69 -20.49
N ALA A 8 -14.20 17.93 -20.54
CA ALA A 8 -13.03 18.33 -19.75
C ALA A 8 -13.26 18.11 -18.24
N GLN A 9 -14.39 18.60 -17.72
CA GLN A 9 -14.74 18.43 -16.30
C GLN A 9 -14.92 16.95 -15.91
N ALA A 10 -15.50 16.13 -16.79
CA ALA A 10 -15.65 14.70 -16.54
C ALA A 10 -14.29 13.99 -16.44
N LEU A 11 -13.33 14.37 -17.29
CA LEU A 11 -11.96 13.85 -17.26
C LEU A 11 -11.25 14.27 -15.97
N GLU A 12 -11.29 15.55 -15.61
CA GLU A 12 -10.71 16.05 -14.35
C GLU A 12 -11.24 15.28 -13.13
N ASN A 13 -12.56 15.10 -13.06
CA ASN A 13 -13.19 14.34 -11.98
C ASN A 13 -12.78 12.86 -11.99
N GLN A 14 -12.61 12.25 -13.16
CA GLN A 14 -12.13 10.88 -13.26
C GLN A 14 -10.68 10.77 -12.77
N PHE A 15 -9.80 11.67 -13.21
CA PHE A 15 -8.40 11.71 -12.78
C PHE A 15 -8.28 11.92 -11.28
N ALA A 16 -9.03 12.85 -10.70
CA ALA A 16 -9.03 13.10 -9.26
C ALA A 16 -9.46 11.86 -8.46
N ARG A 17 -10.55 11.20 -8.88
CA ARG A 17 -11.02 9.96 -8.23
C ARG A 17 -10.00 8.83 -8.36
N GLN A 18 -9.38 8.69 -9.52
CA GLN A 18 -8.38 7.64 -9.75
C GLN A 18 -7.16 7.84 -8.84
N ALA A 19 -6.64 9.07 -8.76
CA ALA A 19 -5.53 9.40 -7.87
C ALA A 19 -5.87 9.16 -6.39
N GLU A 20 -7.11 9.48 -5.98
CA GLU A 20 -7.60 9.23 -4.63
C GLU A 20 -7.66 7.73 -4.30
N VAL A 21 -8.21 6.91 -5.21
CA VAL A 21 -8.28 5.46 -5.05
C VAL A 21 -6.87 4.86 -4.97
N GLU A 22 -5.97 5.25 -5.87
CA GLU A 22 -4.59 4.76 -5.87
C GLU A 22 -3.84 5.11 -4.59
N PHE A 23 -4.02 6.34 -4.08
CA PHE A 23 -3.41 6.74 -2.81
C PHE A 23 -3.94 5.92 -1.64
N LYS A 24 -5.26 5.79 -1.52
CA LYS A 24 -5.89 4.99 -0.46
C LYS A 24 -5.50 3.52 -0.53
N ALA A 25 -5.43 2.95 -1.74
CA ALA A 25 -5.02 1.58 -1.98
C ALA A 25 -3.58 1.34 -1.54
N LYS A 26 -2.65 2.25 -1.89
CA LYS A 26 -1.24 2.18 -1.45
C LYS A 26 -1.13 2.19 0.06
N VAL A 27 -1.81 3.10 0.75
CA VAL A 27 -1.76 3.18 2.23
C VAL A 27 -2.36 1.92 2.87
N ARG A 28 -3.51 1.46 2.39
CA ARG A 28 -4.19 0.28 2.94
C ARG A 28 -3.40 -1.01 2.65
N GLY A 29 -2.90 -1.19 1.43
CA GLY A 29 -2.03 -2.31 1.05
C GLY A 29 -0.74 -2.32 1.86
N SER A 30 -0.12 -1.17 2.09
CA SER A 30 1.05 -1.05 2.98
C SER A 30 0.72 -1.38 4.44
N LYS A 31 -0.50 -1.12 4.91
CA LYS A 31 -0.92 -1.61 6.23
C LYS A 31 -1.02 -3.14 6.25
N MET A 32 -1.56 -3.76 5.20
CA MET A 32 -1.67 -5.22 5.09
C MET A 32 -0.31 -5.89 5.05
N ILE A 33 0.64 -5.37 4.26
CA ILE A 33 2.00 -5.92 4.23
C ILE A 33 2.70 -5.75 5.59
N GLY A 34 2.49 -4.64 6.27
CA GLY A 34 3.02 -4.44 7.61
C GLY A 34 2.53 -5.50 8.61
N ARG A 35 1.24 -5.85 8.56
CA ARG A 35 0.69 -6.96 9.38
C ARG A 35 1.38 -8.28 9.05
N TRP A 36 1.45 -8.63 7.77
CA TRP A 36 2.10 -9.85 7.32
C TRP A 36 3.57 -9.92 7.78
N ALA A 37 4.32 -8.83 7.62
CA ALA A 37 5.71 -8.76 8.04
C ALA A 37 5.86 -8.89 9.55
N ALA A 38 5.02 -8.22 10.34
CA ALA A 38 5.03 -8.35 11.80
C ALA A 38 4.72 -9.79 12.27
N TYR A 39 3.71 -10.44 11.70
CA TYR A 39 3.44 -11.86 11.99
C TYR A 39 4.62 -12.76 11.63
N THR A 40 5.24 -12.49 10.49
CA THR A 40 6.38 -13.26 9.98
C THR A 40 7.62 -13.10 10.87
N MET A 41 7.81 -11.92 11.44
CA MET A 41 8.89 -11.63 12.40
C MET A 41 8.56 -12.03 13.84
N GLY A 42 7.33 -12.50 14.12
CA GLY A 42 6.90 -12.85 15.48
C GLY A 42 6.79 -11.66 16.43
N LEU A 43 6.43 -10.47 15.93
CA LEU A 43 6.23 -9.30 16.76
C LEU A 43 4.91 -9.39 17.55
N ASP A 44 4.94 -9.01 18.83
CA ASP A 44 3.74 -8.98 19.68
C ASP A 44 2.76 -7.89 19.23
N ASP A 45 3.25 -6.69 18.91
CA ASP A 45 2.41 -5.55 18.48
C ASP A 45 2.35 -5.41 16.96
N VAL A 46 1.57 -6.28 16.34
CA VAL A 46 1.35 -6.34 14.89
C VAL A 46 0.72 -5.07 14.35
N GLU A 47 -0.26 -4.49 15.06
CA GLU A 47 -0.98 -3.30 14.57
C GLU A 47 -0.12 -2.04 14.65
N ALA A 48 0.72 -1.88 15.67
CA ALA A 48 1.64 -0.74 15.74
C ALA A 48 2.69 -0.80 14.62
N TYR A 49 3.26 -1.98 14.35
CA TYR A 49 4.18 -2.14 13.23
C TYR A 49 3.49 -1.86 11.90
N ALA A 50 2.27 -2.39 11.68
CA ALA A 50 1.50 -2.14 10.46
C ALA A 50 1.20 -0.64 10.22
N ARG A 51 0.90 0.12 11.27
CA ARG A 51 0.71 1.57 11.18
C ARG A 51 2.00 2.30 10.82
N THR A 52 3.12 1.88 11.40
CA THR A 52 4.44 2.43 11.07
C THR A 52 4.78 2.21 9.60
N VAL A 53 4.52 1.00 9.08
CA VAL A 53 4.71 0.68 7.67
C VAL A 53 3.82 1.52 6.76
N ALA A 54 2.54 1.67 7.10
CA ALA A 54 1.62 2.52 6.34
C ALA A 54 2.04 4.01 6.34
N ALA A 55 2.52 4.52 7.48
CA ALA A 55 3.04 5.89 7.56
C ALA A 55 4.29 6.07 6.69
N LYS A 56 5.22 5.11 6.71
CA LYS A 56 6.42 5.17 5.87
C LYS A 56 6.11 5.07 4.38
N GLN A 57 5.08 4.33 3.98
CA GLN A 57 4.60 4.35 2.59
C GLN A 57 4.19 5.76 2.13
N VAL A 58 3.62 6.56 3.04
CA VAL A 58 3.21 7.94 2.72
C VAL A 58 4.42 8.86 2.60
N VAL A 59 5.41 8.70 3.49
CA VAL A 59 6.56 9.62 3.59
C VAL A 59 7.66 9.26 2.57
N GLU A 60 7.99 7.97 2.44
CA GLU A 60 9.09 7.46 1.61
C GLU A 60 8.70 6.13 0.92
N PRO A 61 7.74 6.15 -0.03
CA PRO A 61 7.21 4.93 -0.67
C PRO A 61 8.30 4.09 -1.37
N HIS A 62 9.33 4.74 -1.90
CA HIS A 62 10.43 4.10 -2.62
C HIS A 62 11.40 3.33 -1.71
N ARG A 63 11.34 3.54 -0.38
CA ARG A 63 12.22 2.86 0.60
C ARG A 63 11.54 1.71 1.33
N LEU A 64 10.26 1.47 1.08
CA LEU A 64 9.51 0.48 1.85
C LEU A 64 10.09 -0.94 1.70
N LEU A 65 10.45 -1.34 0.48
CA LEU A 65 11.04 -2.66 0.22
C LEU A 65 12.39 -2.84 0.93
N GLU A 66 13.29 -1.86 0.81
CA GLU A 66 14.61 -1.89 1.46
C GLU A 66 14.46 -2.02 2.98
N GLN A 67 13.51 -1.27 3.55
CA GLN A 67 13.25 -1.31 4.97
C GLN A 67 12.70 -2.66 5.42
N LEU A 68 11.69 -3.22 4.72
CA LEU A 68 11.16 -4.54 5.07
C LEU A 68 12.26 -5.61 5.03
N ARG A 69 13.14 -5.58 4.02
CA ARG A 69 14.31 -6.47 3.97
C ARG A 69 15.22 -6.32 5.19
N LYS A 70 15.49 -5.08 5.60
CA LYS A 70 16.30 -4.80 6.79
C LYS A 70 15.62 -5.32 8.06
N ASP A 71 14.33 -5.07 8.22
CA ASP A 71 13.55 -5.47 9.40
C ASP A 71 13.50 -7.00 9.51
N PHE A 72 13.28 -7.72 8.40
CA PHE A 72 13.38 -9.18 8.35
C PHE A 72 14.78 -9.70 8.71
N GLY A 73 15.83 -9.07 8.18
CA GLY A 73 17.21 -9.43 8.51
C GLY A 73 17.53 -9.24 10.00
N GLN A 74 17.01 -8.18 10.63
CA GLN A 74 17.17 -7.95 12.07
C GLN A 74 16.41 -8.96 12.93
N ALA A 75 15.25 -9.42 12.45
CA ALA A 75 14.46 -10.47 13.09
C ALA A 75 15.00 -11.89 12.84
N GLY A 76 16.07 -12.05 12.04
CA GLY A 76 16.63 -13.36 11.68
C GLY A 76 15.73 -14.18 10.76
N VAL A 77 14.79 -13.53 10.05
CA VAL A 77 13.86 -14.18 9.13
C VAL A 77 14.33 -13.99 7.69
N THR A 78 14.42 -15.09 6.96
CA THR A 78 14.80 -15.07 5.54
C THR A 78 13.55 -15.01 4.67
N VAL A 79 13.36 -13.89 3.98
CA VAL A 79 12.35 -13.73 2.93
C VAL A 79 13.03 -13.18 1.69
N SER A 80 12.72 -13.72 0.51
CA SER A 80 13.32 -13.23 -0.73
C SER A 80 12.75 -11.85 -1.09
N GLU A 81 13.56 -11.04 -1.78
CA GLU A 81 13.09 -9.74 -2.27
C GLU A 81 11.90 -9.87 -3.22
N ALA A 82 11.94 -10.87 -4.10
CA ALA A 82 10.84 -11.16 -5.02
C ALA A 82 9.54 -11.50 -4.29
N ASP A 83 9.61 -12.22 -3.17
CA ASP A 83 8.43 -12.53 -2.35
C ASP A 83 7.86 -11.27 -1.68
N ILE A 84 8.72 -10.38 -1.18
CA ILE A 84 8.29 -9.11 -0.57
C ILE A 84 7.60 -8.25 -1.62
N ASP A 85 8.22 -8.08 -2.79
CA ASP A 85 7.68 -7.26 -3.88
C ASP A 85 6.35 -7.82 -4.42
N SER A 86 6.29 -9.13 -4.65
CA SER A 86 5.06 -9.82 -5.06
C SER A 86 3.92 -9.60 -4.06
N ARG A 87 4.20 -9.69 -2.76
CA ARG A 87 3.20 -9.41 -1.70
C ARG A 87 2.81 -7.95 -1.64
N MET A 88 3.74 -7.02 -1.85
CA MET A 88 3.42 -5.58 -1.94
C MET A 88 2.38 -5.33 -3.02
N HIS A 89 2.61 -5.87 -4.22
CA HIS A 89 1.67 -5.75 -5.34
C HIS A 89 0.33 -6.41 -5.04
N ALA A 90 0.33 -7.65 -4.56
CA ALA A 90 -0.90 -8.38 -4.25
C ALA A 90 -1.76 -7.66 -3.19
N PHE A 91 -1.15 -7.10 -2.14
CA PHE A 91 -1.89 -6.38 -1.10
C PHE A 91 -2.42 -5.03 -1.57
N ILE A 92 -1.72 -4.33 -2.46
CA ILE A 92 -2.22 -3.08 -3.07
C ILE A 92 -3.38 -3.39 -4.02
N GLU A 93 -3.30 -4.46 -4.80
CA GLU A 93 -4.38 -4.92 -5.67
C GLU A 93 -5.62 -5.28 -4.84
N GLN A 94 -5.46 -6.11 -3.81
CA GLN A 94 -6.55 -6.45 -2.89
C GLN A 94 -7.16 -5.18 -2.26
N ALA A 95 -6.34 -4.24 -1.78
CA ALA A 95 -6.82 -2.99 -1.22
C ALA A 95 -7.60 -2.14 -2.25
N THR A 96 -7.18 -2.17 -3.52
CA THR A 96 -7.87 -1.49 -4.62
C THR A 96 -9.25 -2.09 -4.84
N GLU A 97 -9.35 -3.42 -4.90
CA GLU A 97 -10.63 -4.13 -5.03
C GLU A 97 -11.57 -3.84 -3.85
N GLU A 98 -11.05 -3.82 -2.62
CA GLU A 98 -11.84 -3.48 -1.45
C GLU A 98 -12.40 -2.05 -1.51
N ILE A 99 -11.60 -1.08 -1.97
CA ILE A 99 -12.05 0.30 -2.12
C ILE A 99 -13.16 0.41 -3.17
N TYR A 100 -13.01 -0.26 -4.32
CA TYR A 100 -14.06 -0.29 -5.34
C TYR A 100 -15.33 -1.00 -4.86
N ALA A 101 -15.19 -2.02 -3.99
CA ALA A 101 -16.30 -2.70 -3.36
C ALA A 101 -16.94 -1.93 -2.19
N GLY A 102 -16.40 -0.78 -1.79
CA GLY A 102 -16.89 0.03 -0.67
C GLY A 102 -16.61 -0.55 0.72
N ARG A 103 -15.56 -1.37 0.85
CA ARG A 103 -15.13 -2.01 2.10
C ARG A 103 -13.93 -1.31 2.73
#